data_AF-A0A1I1FFD2-F1
#
_entry.id   AF-A0A1I1FFD2-F1
#
_cell.length_a   1.000
_cell.length_b   1.000
_cell.length_c   1.000
_cell.angle_alpha   90.00
_cell.angle_beta   90.00
_cell.angle_gamma   90.00
#
_symmetry.space_group_name_H-M   'P 1'
#
loop_
_entity.id
_entity.type
_entity.pdbx_description
1 polymer ?
#
loop_
_entity_poly.entity_id
_entity_poly.type
_entity_poly.pdbx_seq_one_letter_code
_entity_poly.pdbx_strand_id
1 'polypeptide(L)' 'MTDTNTELEPVATLAWDKADDGTYKAQMTISGLRSEQQAQAAVAHMQRLFCGHEQEPSQ' A
#
# COMPACT_ATOMS: atom_id res chain seq x y z
N MET A 1 -35.28 -4.33 4.88
CA MET A 1 -33.91 -4.46 5.42
C MET A 1 -33.05 -4.85 4.25
N THR A 2 -32.44 -3.86 3.59
CA THR A 2 -31.54 -4.09 2.44
C THR A 2 -30.16 -4.32 3.00
N ASP A 3 -29.74 -5.59 3.01
CA ASP A 3 -28.34 -5.98 3.17
C ASP A 3 -27.55 -5.41 1.99
N THR A 4 -27.01 -4.21 2.17
CA THR A 4 -25.97 -3.70 1.29
C THR A 4 -24.71 -4.48 1.65
N ASN A 5 -24.52 -5.64 1.01
CA ASN A 5 -23.21 -6.27 0.93
C ASN A 5 -22.35 -5.37 0.03
N THR A 6 -21.96 -4.21 0.56
CA THR A 6 -20.99 -3.33 -0.09
C THR A 6 -19.71 -4.12 -0.06
N GLU A 7 -19.34 -4.66 -1.21
CA GLU A 7 -18.04 -5.25 -1.39
C GLU A 7 -17.03 -4.11 -1.23
N LEU A 8 -16.57 -3.85 0.01
CA LEU A 8 -15.63 -2.77 0.29
C LEU A 8 -14.36 -3.05 -0.50
N GLU A 9 -14.25 -2.39 -1.65
CA GLU A 9 -13.08 -2.46 -2.51
C GLU A 9 -11.85 -1.96 -1.74
N PRO A 10 -10.65 -2.46 -2.06
CA PRO A 10 -9.44 -1.95 -1.44
C PRO A 10 -9.28 -0.45 -1.68
N VAL A 11 -9.18 0.34 -0.62
CA VAL A 11 -8.95 1.79 -0.71
C VAL A 11 -7.54 2.10 -0.25
N ALA A 12 -6.80 2.81 -1.09
CA ALA A 12 -5.48 3.33 -0.77
C ALA A 12 -5.57 4.75 -0.22
N THR A 13 -5.01 4.98 0.97
CA THR A 13 -4.82 6.32 1.54
C THR A 13 -3.34 6.62 1.63
N LEU A 14 -2.94 7.80 1.17
CA LEU A 14 -1.57 8.27 1.15
C LEU A 14 -1.43 9.48 2.08
N ALA A 15 -0.39 9.47 2.90
CA ALA A 15 0.02 10.60 3.72
C ALA A 15 1.53 10.77 3.61
N TRP A 16 2.02 11.98 3.82
CA TRP A 16 3.45 12.25 3.97
C TRP A 16 3.66 13.23 5.11
N ASP A 17 4.84 13.17 5.69
CA ASP A 17 5.24 13.99 6.82
C ASP A 17 6.75 14.32 6.72
N LYS A 18 7.18 15.37 7.42
CA LYS A 18 8.59 15.77 7.49
C LYS A 18 9.13 15.41 8.87
N ALA A 19 10.13 14.53 8.90
CA ALA A 19 10.79 14.10 10.12
C ALA A 19 11.72 15.17 10.70
N ASP A 20 12.00 15.05 12.00
CA ASP A 20 12.83 15.99 12.76
C ASP A 20 14.28 16.09 12.25
N ASP A 21 14.79 15.04 11.60
CA ASP A 21 16.11 15.01 10.96
C ASP A 21 16.14 15.72 9.59
N GLY A 22 15.02 16.33 9.20
CA GLY A 22 14.86 17.03 7.92
C GLY A 22 14.51 16.12 6.74
N THR A 23 14.40 14.81 6.96
CA THR A 23 13.97 13.84 5.93
C THR A 23 12.44 13.82 5.80
N TYR A 24 11.93 13.17 4.75
CA TYR A 24 10.49 13.05 4.50
C TYR A 24 10.08 11.58 4.58
N LYS A 25 8.90 11.34 5.13
CA LYS A 25 8.28 10.02 5.24
C LYS A 25 7.01 10.00 4.42
N ALA A 26 6.81 8.96 3.64
CA ALA A 26 5.54 8.67 3.00
C ALA A 26 4.94 7.41 3.62
N GLN A 27 3.63 7.45 3.87
CA GLN A 27 2.87 6.32 4.40
C GLN A 27 1.72 6.01 3.44
N MET A 28 1.60 4.74 3.05
CA MET A 28 0.45 4.21 2.33
C MET A 28 -0.29 3.22 3.21
N THR A 29 -1.60 3.39 3.33
CA THR A 29 -2.48 2.46 4.03
C THR A 29 -3.49 1.89 3.03
N ILE A 30 -3.54 0.56 2.91
CA ILE A 30 -4.55 -0.13 2.11
C ILE A 30 -5.57 -0.75 3.08
N SER A 31 -6.83 -0.30 2.98
CA SER A 31 -7.95 -0.81 3.79
C SER A 31 -8.90 -1.64 2.92
N GLY A 32 -9.77 -2.45 3.53
CA GLY A 32 -10.75 -3.27 2.79
C GLY A 32 -10.23 -4.64 2.32
N LEU A 33 -9.02 -5.04 2.73
CA LEU A 33 -8.47 -6.37 2.45
C LEU A 33 -9.20 -7.44 3.27
N ARG A 34 -9.66 -8.51 2.63
CA ARG A 34 -10.57 -9.51 3.22
C ARG A 34 -9.88 -10.76 3.75
N SER A 35 -8.57 -10.88 3.52
CA SER A 35 -7.79 -12.00 4.01
C SER A 35 -6.35 -11.59 4.33
N GLU A 36 -5.73 -12.38 5.19
CA GLU A 36 -4.31 -12.24 5.51
C GLU A 36 -3.44 -12.38 4.25
N GLN A 37 -3.79 -13.29 3.34
CA GLN A 37 -3.08 -13.44 2.06
C GLN A 37 -3.16 -12.18 1.18
N GLN A 38 -4.30 -11.51 1.13
CA GLN A 38 -4.42 -10.22 0.42
C GLN A 38 -3.56 -9.14 1.08
N ALA A 39 -3.54 -9.08 2.42
CA ALA A 39 -2.67 -8.16 3.15
C ALA A 39 -1.17 -8.41 2.88
N GLN A 40 -0.74 -9.66 2.95
CA GLN A 40 0.64 -10.04 2.66
C GLN A 40 1.03 -9.74 1.21
N ALA A 41 0.15 -10.03 0.24
CA ALA A 41 0.38 -9.73 -1.17
C ALA A 41 0.49 -8.22 -1.43
N ALA A 42 -0.36 -7.41 -0.79
CA ALA A 42 -0.30 -5.95 -0.88
C ALA A 42 1.04 -5.42 -0.31
N VAL A 43 1.46 -5.90 0.87
CA VAL A 43 2.76 -5.51 1.46
C VAL A 43 3.94 -5.91 0.58
N ALA A 44 3.97 -7.15 0.09
CA ALA A 44 5.03 -7.62 -0.78
C ALA A 44 5.08 -6.87 -2.13
N HIS A 45 3.93 -6.39 -2.62
CA HIS A 45 3.87 -5.54 -3.80
C HIS A 45 4.44 -4.14 -3.51
N MET A 46 4.02 -3.51 -2.40
CA MET A 46 4.55 -2.21 -1.98
C MET A 46 6.05 -2.24 -1.75
N GLN A 47 6.56 -3.27 -1.08
CA GLN A 47 7.99 -3.44 -0.85
C GLN A 47 8.77 -3.54 -2.16
N ARG A 48 8.23 -4.25 -3.17
CA ARG A 48 8.86 -4.32 -4.50
C ARG A 48 8.86 -2.96 -5.20
N LEU A 49 7.77 -2.22 -5.13
CA LEU A 49 7.66 -0.89 -5.77
C LEU A 49 8.61 0.14 -5.17
N PHE A 50 8.79 0.16 -3.84
CA PHE A 50 9.53 1.22 -3.15
C PHE A 50 10.93 0.83 -2.68
N CYS A 51 11.22 -0.46 -2.54
CA CYS A 51 12.48 -0.96 -1.98
C CYS A 51 13.11 -2.07 -2.83
N GLY A 52 12.43 -2.55 -3.86
CA GLY A 52 13.06 -3.33 -4.92
C GLY A 52 13.92 -2.40 -5.77
N HIS A 53 15.12 -2.83 -6.15
CA HIS A 53 15.82 -2.16 -7.24
C HIS A 53 14.89 -2.21 -8.45
N GLU A 54 14.55 -1.06 -9.05
CA GLU A 54 14.21 -1.05 -10.47
C GLU A 54 15.38 -1.75 -11.16
N GLN A 55 15.18 -3.01 -11.58
CA GLN A 55 16.04 -3.55 -12.61
C GLN A 55 15.71 -2.69 -13.82
N GLU A 56 16.54 -1.67 -14.08
CA GLU A 56 16.61 -1.09 -15.41
C GLU A 56 16.67 -2.27 -16.38
N PRO A 57 15.81 -2.33 -17.41
CA PRO A 57 15.97 -3.35 -18.42
C PRO A 57 17.37 -3.16 -18.98
N SER A 58 18.25 -4.13 -18.72
CA SER A 58 19.56 -4.22 -19.33
C SER A 58 19.33 -4.13 -20.85
N GLN A 59 19.73 -3.00 -21.44
CA GLN A 59 19.80 -2.85 -22.90
C GLN A 59 20.87 -3.78 -23.47
#